data_AF-A0A919WGR8-F1
#
_entry.id   AF-A0A919WGR8-F1
#
_cell.length_a   1.000
_cell.length_b   1.000
_cell.length_c   1.000
_cell.angle_alpha   90.00
_cell.angle_beta   90.00
_cell.angle_gamma   90.00
#
_symmetry.space_group_name_H-M   'P 1'
#
loop_
_entity.id
_entity.type
_entity.pdbx_description
1 polymer ?
#
loop_
_entity_poly.entity_id
_entity_poly.type
_entity_poly.pdbx_seq_one_letter_code
_entity_poly.pdbx_strand_id
1 'polypeptide(L)'
;MSWELILASFGGGVFGALFGALPAFIFAGFVGLIGVGVIAAGGPPTILNDVVFGTLLGPHIAFAGGVAAAAFAANKKKVLDSALDIVTPLKKTNDISVLLIGGMFGIIGHLINSALVHFETPVDTVALTVFISCVISRFVFGKSGLIGKFAPTNGEKRDFAPGAKSLWFIIIYSLGFGLVISYLVDLTQINVLGFVISASLLILLQFGFDIPATHHITLVAGYATIATGSILYGALFAVIAGVLGEIADKTFNSYVDTYIDPPATTIFICSFFIFVFM
;
A
#
# COMPACT_ATOMS: atom_id res chain seq x y z
N MET A 1 -5.71 -23.72 8.20
CA MET A 1 -6.53 -22.56 7.78
C MET A 1 -7.96 -22.82 8.18
N SER A 2 -8.55 -21.94 8.98
CA SER A 2 -9.96 -22.06 9.37
C SER A 2 -10.83 -21.47 8.25
N TRP A 3 -11.98 -22.09 7.95
CA TRP A 3 -12.84 -21.67 6.84
C TRP A 3 -13.44 -20.26 7.08
N GLU A 4 -13.54 -19.86 8.34
CA GLU A 4 -13.97 -18.55 8.80
C GLU A 4 -13.06 -17.44 8.27
N LEU A 5 -11.73 -17.66 8.24
CA LEU A 5 -10.77 -16.67 7.73
C LEU A 5 -10.91 -16.46 6.22
N ILE A 6 -11.26 -17.51 5.47
CA ILE A 6 -11.51 -17.41 4.02
C ILE A 6 -12.75 -16.56 3.78
N LEU A 7 -13.84 -16.82 4.51
CA LEU A 7 -15.08 -16.04 4.39
C LEU A 7 -14.89 -14.59 4.84
N ALA A 8 -14.16 -14.37 5.92
CA ALA A 8 -13.84 -13.03 6.40
C ALA A 8 -12.98 -12.25 5.39
N SER A 9 -11.98 -12.90 4.78
CA SER A 9 -11.12 -12.31 3.74
C SER A 9 -11.91 -11.97 2.48
N PHE A 10 -12.88 -12.81 2.10
CA PHE A 10 -13.83 -12.48 1.04
C PHE A 10 -14.63 -11.23 1.38
N GLY A 11 -15.16 -11.15 2.61
CA GLY A 11 -15.88 -9.97 3.10
C GLY A 11 -15.04 -8.69 3.07
N GLY A 12 -13.79 -8.75 3.53
CA GLY A 12 -12.85 -7.62 3.48
C GLY A 12 -12.54 -7.16 2.05
N GLY A 13 -12.36 -8.11 1.12
CA GLY A 13 -12.19 -7.79 -0.29
C GLY A 13 -13.44 -7.13 -0.92
N VAL A 14 -14.64 -7.60 -0.56
CA VAL A 14 -15.91 -6.97 -0.96
C VAL A 14 -16.02 -5.55 -0.39
N PHE A 15 -15.64 -5.35 0.88
CA PHE A 15 -15.61 -4.02 1.52
C PHE A 15 -14.71 -3.06 0.74
N GLY A 16 -13.50 -3.49 0.39
CA GLY A 16 -12.56 -2.71 -0.42
C GLY A 16 -13.09 -2.35 -1.81
N ALA A 17 -13.77 -3.29 -2.49
CA ALA A 17 -14.42 -3.00 -3.76
C ALA A 17 -15.58 -2.00 -3.59
N LEU A 18 -16.43 -2.21 -2.59
CA LEU A 18 -17.65 -1.41 -2.40
C LEU A 18 -17.33 0.08 -2.17
N PHE A 19 -16.39 0.35 -1.26
CA PHE A 19 -16.02 1.71 -0.86
C PHE A 19 -14.88 2.30 -1.69
N GLY A 20 -14.13 1.47 -2.43
CA GLY A 20 -12.93 1.90 -3.15
C GLY A 20 -11.67 1.57 -2.35
N ALA A 21 -10.58 1.30 -3.06
CA ALA A 21 -9.34 0.85 -2.44
C ALA A 21 -8.72 1.92 -1.53
N LEU A 22 -8.59 3.16 -2.01
CA LEU A 22 -8.04 4.25 -1.23
C LEU A 22 -8.91 4.59 0.00
N PRO A 23 -10.25 4.74 -0.10
CA PRO A 23 -11.12 4.89 1.07
C PRO A 23 -10.95 3.78 2.12
N ALA A 24 -10.86 2.52 1.70
CA ALA A 24 -10.64 1.41 2.62
C ALA A 24 -9.27 1.51 3.32
N PHE A 25 -8.22 1.92 2.60
CA PHE A 25 -6.89 2.13 3.16
C PHE A 25 -6.83 3.31 4.15
N ILE A 26 -7.50 4.43 3.83
CA ILE A 26 -7.64 5.57 4.74
C ILE A 26 -8.36 5.15 6.03
N PHE A 27 -9.42 4.37 5.90
CA PHE A 27 -10.15 3.85 7.05
C PHE A 27 -9.28 2.93 7.91
N ALA A 28 -8.43 2.09 7.30
CA ALA A 28 -7.41 1.33 8.00
C ALA A 28 -6.46 2.23 8.80
N GLY A 29 -6.05 3.38 8.25
CA GLY A 29 -5.26 4.39 8.97
C GLY A 29 -5.95 4.91 10.23
N PHE A 30 -7.23 5.30 10.14
CA PHE A 30 -7.98 5.81 11.30
C PHE A 30 -8.19 4.75 12.38
N VAL A 31 -8.54 3.52 12.00
CA VAL A 31 -8.63 2.41 12.96
C VAL A 31 -7.25 2.06 13.52
N GLY A 32 -6.20 2.23 12.71
CA GLY A 32 -4.80 2.13 13.11
C GLY A 32 -4.41 3.10 14.22
N LEU A 33 -4.83 4.37 14.14
CA LEU A 33 -4.60 5.35 15.19
C LEU A 33 -5.25 4.93 16.52
N ILE A 34 -6.44 4.33 16.48
CA ILE A 34 -7.09 3.77 17.67
C ILE A 34 -6.26 2.62 18.23
N GLY A 35 -5.81 1.69 17.37
CA GLY A 35 -4.98 0.56 17.79
C GLY A 35 -3.66 0.98 18.42
N VAL A 36 -3.00 1.99 17.84
CA VAL A 36 -1.79 2.59 18.42
C VAL A 36 -2.07 3.23 19.77
N GLY A 37 -3.19 3.96 19.92
CA GLY A 37 -3.61 4.53 21.20
C GLY A 37 -3.84 3.47 22.28
N VAL A 38 -4.44 2.33 21.92
CA VAL A 38 -4.64 1.19 22.84
C VAL A 38 -3.31 0.61 23.30
N ILE A 39 -2.36 0.38 22.38
CA ILE A 39 -1.03 -0.15 22.73
C ILE A 39 -0.27 0.84 23.62
N ALA A 40 -0.28 2.13 23.28
CA ALA A 40 0.37 3.17 24.07
C ALA A 40 -0.20 3.28 25.50
N ALA A 41 -1.47 2.92 25.70
CA ALA A 41 -2.11 2.84 27.01
C ALA A 41 -1.87 1.51 27.75
N GLY A 42 -1.04 0.60 27.21
CA GLY A 42 -0.74 -0.72 27.79
C GLY A 42 -1.76 -1.81 27.45
N GLY A 43 -2.64 -1.57 26.48
CA GLY A 43 -3.60 -2.56 25.99
C GLY A 43 -3.01 -3.52 24.94
N PRO A 44 -3.76 -4.58 24.57
CA PRO A 44 -3.29 -5.57 23.60
C PRO A 44 -3.28 -5.03 22.15
N PRO A 45 -2.42 -5.56 21.27
CA PRO A 45 -2.29 -5.10 19.88
C PRO A 45 -3.40 -5.62 18.93
N THR A 46 -4.46 -6.23 19.46
CA THR A 46 -5.53 -6.91 18.69
C THR A 46 -6.13 -6.02 17.60
N ILE A 47 -6.34 -4.73 17.85
CA ILE A 47 -6.90 -3.82 16.83
C ILE A 47 -5.94 -3.69 15.65
N LEU A 48 -4.63 -3.57 15.90
CA LEU A 48 -3.66 -3.49 14.81
C LEU A 48 -3.53 -4.82 14.08
N ASN A 49 -3.28 -5.90 14.82
CA ASN A 49 -2.92 -7.18 14.21
C ASN A 49 -4.11 -7.86 13.52
N ASP A 50 -5.29 -7.82 14.14
CA ASP A 50 -6.43 -8.63 13.70
C ASP A 50 -7.47 -7.82 12.91
N VAL A 51 -7.47 -6.49 13.03
CA VAL A 51 -8.42 -5.61 12.31
C VAL A 51 -7.73 -4.83 11.20
N VAL A 52 -6.71 -4.01 11.54
CA VAL A 52 -6.01 -3.11 10.60
C VAL A 52 -5.15 -3.88 9.62
N PHE A 53 -4.42 -4.88 10.10
CA PHE A 53 -3.59 -5.78 9.28
C PHE A 53 -4.21 -7.18 9.13
N GLY A 54 -5.45 -7.37 9.57
CA GLY A 54 -6.18 -8.63 9.46
C GLY A 54 -7.16 -8.70 8.30
N THR A 55 -8.17 -9.56 8.42
CA THR A 55 -9.08 -9.91 7.30
C THR A 55 -10.06 -8.81 6.89
N LEU A 56 -10.25 -7.77 7.71
CA LEU A 56 -11.18 -6.68 7.39
C LEU A 56 -10.50 -5.54 6.63
N LEU A 57 -9.46 -4.93 7.23
CA LEU A 57 -8.84 -3.70 6.70
C LEU A 57 -7.42 -3.91 6.21
N GLY A 58 -6.89 -5.13 6.32
CA GLY A 58 -5.55 -5.48 5.84
C GLY A 58 -5.35 -4.99 4.40
N PRO A 59 -4.27 -4.23 4.10
CA PRO A 59 -4.04 -3.74 2.74
C PRO A 59 -3.98 -4.87 1.71
N HIS A 60 -3.45 -6.02 2.10
CA HIS A 60 -3.40 -7.22 1.27
C HIS A 60 -4.78 -7.85 0.99
N ILE A 61 -5.82 -7.45 1.73
CA ILE A 61 -7.20 -7.93 1.60
C ILE A 61 -8.08 -6.85 0.95
N ALA A 62 -8.36 -5.77 1.68
CA ALA A 62 -9.34 -4.77 1.29
C ALA A 62 -8.80 -3.87 0.18
N PHE A 63 -7.63 -3.28 0.38
CA PHE A 63 -7.03 -2.40 -0.63
C PHE A 63 -6.71 -3.18 -1.92
N ALA A 64 -6.02 -4.31 -1.83
CA ALA A 64 -5.71 -5.15 -2.98
C ALA A 64 -6.98 -5.66 -3.69
N GLY A 65 -8.01 -6.04 -2.94
CA GLY A 65 -9.33 -6.39 -3.48
C GLY A 65 -9.98 -5.24 -4.24
N GLY A 66 -9.96 -4.02 -3.68
CA GLY A 66 -10.45 -2.82 -4.33
C GLY A 66 -9.70 -2.47 -5.62
N VAL A 67 -8.37 -2.58 -5.62
CA VAL A 67 -7.53 -2.35 -6.81
C VAL A 67 -7.90 -3.33 -7.93
N ALA A 68 -8.03 -4.62 -7.60
CA ALA A 68 -8.42 -5.64 -8.57
C ALA A 68 -9.84 -5.43 -9.11
N ALA A 69 -10.78 -5.04 -8.24
CA ALA A 69 -12.14 -4.72 -8.62
C ALA A 69 -12.21 -3.50 -9.56
N ALA A 70 -11.43 -2.45 -9.29
CA ALA A 70 -11.33 -1.27 -10.16
C ALA A 70 -10.76 -1.64 -11.54
N ALA A 71 -9.69 -2.45 -11.57
CA ALA A 71 -9.12 -2.95 -12.81
C ALA A 71 -10.11 -3.78 -13.63
N PHE A 72 -10.87 -4.67 -12.99
CA PHE A 72 -11.91 -5.45 -13.66
C PHE A 72 -13.07 -4.56 -14.15
N ALA A 73 -13.54 -3.63 -13.32
CA ALA A 73 -14.62 -2.70 -13.65
C ALA A 73 -14.27 -1.85 -14.89
N ALA A 74 -13.06 -1.32 -14.96
CA ALA A 74 -12.61 -0.50 -16.09
C ALA A 74 -12.27 -1.32 -17.34
N ASN A 75 -11.53 -2.43 -17.19
CA ASN A 75 -10.97 -3.11 -18.35
C ASN A 75 -11.85 -4.20 -18.94
N LYS A 76 -12.67 -4.87 -18.12
CA LYS A 76 -13.53 -5.96 -18.57
C LYS A 76 -14.99 -5.54 -18.67
N LYS A 77 -15.48 -4.76 -17.71
CA LYS A 77 -16.88 -4.33 -17.68
C LYS A 77 -17.13 -2.97 -18.35
N LYS A 78 -16.11 -2.12 -18.46
CA LYS A 78 -16.23 -0.77 -19.04
C LYS A 78 -17.25 0.11 -18.28
N VAL A 79 -17.33 -0.08 -16.97
CA VAL A 79 -18.23 0.67 -16.05
C VAL A 79 -17.47 1.62 -15.10
N LEU A 80 -16.15 1.74 -15.31
CA LEU A 80 -15.26 2.69 -14.66
C LEU A 80 -14.31 3.26 -15.74
N ASP A 81 -14.04 4.56 -15.69
CA ASP A 81 -13.30 5.24 -16.75
C ASP A 81 -11.83 4.82 -16.81
N SER A 82 -11.22 4.57 -15.64
CA SER A 82 -9.82 4.20 -15.53
C SER A 82 -9.61 3.12 -14.47
N ALA A 83 -8.78 2.13 -14.79
CA ALA A 83 -8.35 1.10 -13.84
C ALA A 83 -7.34 1.64 -12.80
N LEU A 84 -6.82 2.86 -13.00
CA LEU A 84 -5.97 3.58 -12.06
C LEU A 84 -6.81 4.37 -11.04
N ASP A 85 -8.13 4.47 -11.25
CA ASP A 85 -9.04 5.11 -10.30
C ASP A 85 -9.30 4.19 -9.10
N ILE A 86 -8.41 4.29 -8.11
CA ILE A 86 -8.51 3.59 -6.84
C ILE A 86 -9.33 4.37 -5.79
N VAL A 87 -9.80 5.56 -6.14
CA VAL A 87 -10.42 6.55 -5.25
C VAL A 87 -11.94 6.42 -5.24
N THR A 88 -12.50 6.03 -6.39
CA THR A 88 -13.95 5.95 -6.59
C THR A 88 -14.57 4.72 -5.92
N PRO A 89 -15.62 4.88 -5.08
CA PRO A 89 -16.41 3.76 -4.57
C PRO A 89 -17.11 3.00 -5.69
N LEU A 90 -16.87 1.69 -5.81
CA LEU A 90 -17.41 0.89 -6.93
C LEU A 90 -18.88 0.52 -6.74
N LYS A 91 -19.50 0.85 -5.60
CA LYS A 91 -20.97 0.82 -5.47
C LYS A 91 -21.67 1.54 -6.62
N LYS A 92 -21.05 2.60 -7.18
CA LYS A 92 -21.61 3.35 -8.33
C LYS A 92 -21.87 2.47 -9.56
N THR A 93 -21.11 1.38 -9.71
CA THR A 93 -21.21 0.48 -10.86
C THR A 93 -22.46 -0.40 -10.80
N ASN A 94 -23.02 -0.61 -9.60
CA ASN A 94 -24.13 -1.52 -9.33
C ASN A 94 -23.96 -2.93 -9.97
N ASP A 95 -22.71 -3.39 -10.14
CA ASP A 95 -22.38 -4.69 -10.74
C ASP A 95 -21.85 -5.65 -9.67
N ILE A 96 -22.61 -6.72 -9.41
CA ILE A 96 -22.27 -7.76 -8.44
C ILE A 96 -20.90 -8.40 -8.76
N SER A 97 -20.59 -8.58 -10.04
CA SER A 97 -19.34 -9.19 -10.49
C SER A 97 -18.12 -8.40 -10.00
N VAL A 98 -18.22 -7.07 -9.90
CA VAL A 98 -17.14 -6.21 -9.41
C VAL A 98 -16.86 -6.48 -7.94
N LEU A 99 -17.92 -6.65 -7.12
CA LEU A 99 -17.78 -7.00 -5.71
C LEU A 99 -17.21 -8.41 -5.53
N LEU A 100 -17.66 -9.38 -6.35
CA LEU A 100 -17.14 -10.74 -6.33
C LEU A 100 -15.64 -10.78 -6.64
N ILE A 101 -15.16 -9.99 -7.62
CA ILE A 101 -13.72 -9.88 -7.91
C ILE A 101 -12.97 -9.31 -6.71
N GLY A 102 -13.50 -8.28 -6.06
CA GLY A 102 -12.91 -7.74 -4.82
C GLY A 102 -12.76 -8.81 -3.75
N GLY A 103 -13.83 -9.55 -3.46
CA GLY A 103 -13.81 -10.64 -2.48
C GLY A 103 -12.84 -11.77 -2.84
N MET A 104 -12.79 -12.18 -4.12
CA MET A 104 -11.84 -13.19 -4.58
C MET A 104 -10.38 -12.75 -4.38
N PHE A 105 -10.06 -11.49 -4.68
CA PHE A 105 -8.72 -10.95 -4.44
C PHE A 105 -8.42 -10.77 -2.95
N GLY A 106 -9.44 -10.56 -2.11
CA GLY A 106 -9.31 -10.66 -0.66
C GLY A 106 -8.86 -12.05 -0.20
N ILE A 107 -9.49 -13.12 -0.72
CA ILE A 107 -9.06 -14.50 -0.43
C ILE A 107 -7.64 -14.75 -0.95
N ILE A 108 -7.33 -14.35 -2.19
CA ILE A 108 -6.00 -14.54 -2.79
C ILE A 108 -4.93 -13.85 -1.94
N GLY A 109 -5.20 -12.62 -1.50
CA GLY A 109 -4.33 -11.87 -0.61
C GLY A 109 -4.06 -12.62 0.70
N HIS A 110 -5.11 -13.13 1.36
CA HIS A 110 -4.94 -13.91 2.58
C HIS A 110 -4.06 -15.15 2.38
N LEU A 111 -4.27 -15.88 1.27
CA LEU A 111 -3.50 -17.09 0.96
C LEU A 111 -2.02 -16.79 0.70
N ILE A 112 -1.72 -15.74 -0.09
CA ILE A 112 -0.35 -15.32 -0.36
C ILE A 112 0.34 -14.88 0.94
N ASN A 113 -0.31 -14.03 1.73
CA ASN A 113 0.26 -13.55 2.98
C ASN A 113 0.51 -14.70 3.96
N SER A 114 -0.44 -15.61 4.11
CA SER A 114 -0.29 -16.80 4.96
C SER A 114 0.87 -17.69 4.52
N ALA A 115 1.10 -17.84 3.21
CA ALA A 115 2.24 -18.56 2.69
C ALA A 115 3.57 -17.85 3.01
N LEU A 116 3.65 -16.54 2.77
CA LEU A 116 4.85 -15.75 3.06
C LEU A 116 5.23 -15.78 4.55
N VAL A 117 4.23 -15.71 5.43
CA VAL A 117 4.39 -15.86 6.89
C VAL A 117 4.83 -17.28 7.25
N HIS A 118 4.22 -18.31 6.64
CA HIS A 118 4.59 -19.71 6.88
C HIS A 118 6.05 -20.01 6.49
N PHE A 119 6.54 -19.38 5.41
CA PHE A 119 7.93 -19.50 4.98
C PHE A 119 8.89 -18.54 5.70
N GLU A 120 8.42 -17.81 6.71
CA GLU A 120 9.23 -16.85 7.49
C GLU A 120 10.01 -15.88 6.58
N THR A 121 9.35 -15.43 5.50
CA THR A 121 10.01 -14.59 4.50
C THR A 121 10.46 -13.29 5.17
N PRO A 122 11.75 -12.90 5.12
CA PRO A 122 12.29 -11.77 5.86
C PRO A 122 11.98 -10.44 5.16
N VAL A 123 10.68 -10.11 5.06
CA VAL A 123 10.14 -8.93 4.39
C VAL A 123 8.82 -8.55 5.04
N ASP A 124 8.35 -7.32 4.86
CA ASP A 124 6.95 -6.99 5.11
C ASP A 124 6.06 -7.84 4.18
N THR A 125 5.50 -8.90 4.75
CA THR A 125 4.68 -9.88 4.01
C THR A 125 3.39 -9.26 3.50
N VAL A 126 2.84 -8.24 4.17
CA VAL A 126 1.63 -7.54 3.73
C VAL A 126 1.92 -6.72 2.49
N ALA A 127 2.99 -5.93 2.51
CA ALA A 127 3.42 -5.12 1.37
C ALA A 127 3.79 -5.99 0.15
N LEU A 128 4.53 -7.09 0.36
CA LEU A 128 4.85 -8.03 -0.71
C LEU A 128 3.57 -8.68 -1.27
N THR A 129 2.61 -9.01 -0.42
CA THR A 129 1.32 -9.56 -0.87
C THR A 129 0.53 -8.58 -1.72
N VAL A 130 0.46 -7.30 -1.32
CA VAL A 130 -0.20 -6.25 -2.12
C VAL A 130 0.46 -6.16 -3.49
N PHE A 131 1.79 -6.11 -3.54
CA PHE A 131 2.54 -6.08 -4.81
C PHE A 131 2.20 -7.28 -5.71
N ILE A 132 2.29 -8.51 -5.18
CA ILE A 132 1.97 -9.73 -5.94
C ILE A 132 0.51 -9.70 -6.42
N SER A 133 -0.42 -9.28 -5.57
CA SER A 133 -1.84 -9.19 -5.88
C SER A 133 -2.11 -8.18 -7.01
N CYS A 134 -1.47 -7.00 -6.97
CA CYS A 134 -1.54 -6.02 -8.06
C CYS A 134 -0.91 -6.55 -9.36
N VAL A 135 0.20 -7.30 -9.30
CA VAL A 135 0.80 -7.95 -10.47
C VAL A 135 -0.15 -8.98 -11.08
N ILE A 136 -0.80 -9.80 -10.27
CA ILE A 136 -1.83 -10.75 -10.73
C ILE A 136 -2.97 -9.99 -11.41
N SER A 137 -3.52 -8.96 -10.75
CA SER A 137 -4.57 -8.10 -11.30
C SER A 137 -4.16 -7.51 -12.65
N ARG A 138 -2.92 -7.03 -12.78
CA ARG A 138 -2.38 -6.47 -14.01
C ARG A 138 -2.37 -7.48 -15.17
N PHE A 139 -1.94 -8.71 -14.92
CA PHE A 139 -1.89 -9.73 -15.98
C PHE A 139 -3.27 -10.32 -16.31
N VAL A 140 -4.18 -10.39 -15.34
CA VAL A 140 -5.54 -10.91 -15.56
C VAL A 140 -6.43 -9.87 -16.24
N PHE A 141 -6.37 -8.62 -15.78
CA PHE A 141 -7.29 -7.56 -16.20
C PHE A 141 -6.71 -6.55 -17.19
N GLY A 142 -5.38 -6.37 -17.21
CA GLY A 142 -4.69 -5.44 -18.12
C GLY A 142 -4.20 -6.07 -19.42
N LYS A 143 -3.62 -5.22 -20.27
CA LYS A 143 -3.02 -5.56 -21.57
C LYS A 143 -1.70 -4.81 -21.82
N SER A 144 -1.29 -3.97 -20.88
CA SER A 144 -0.10 -3.11 -21.00
C SER A 144 1.22 -3.81 -20.60
N GLY A 145 1.17 -5.05 -20.10
CA GLY A 145 2.36 -5.77 -19.62
C GLY A 145 2.84 -5.22 -18.27
N LEU A 146 3.94 -5.76 -17.72
CA LEU A 146 4.36 -5.45 -16.35
C LEU A 146 4.72 -3.98 -16.14
N ILE A 147 5.41 -3.36 -17.10
CA ILE A 147 5.87 -1.98 -17.00
C ILE A 147 5.09 -1.05 -17.93
N GLY A 148 4.03 -1.48 -18.62
CA GLY A 148 3.33 -0.61 -19.56
C GLY A 148 3.95 -0.53 -20.96
N LYS A 149 3.18 0.03 -21.91
CA LYS A 149 3.54 0.12 -23.34
C LYS A 149 3.85 1.57 -23.70
N PHE A 150 5.14 1.90 -23.69
CA PHE A 150 5.61 3.21 -24.14
C PHE A 150 5.73 3.24 -25.67
N ALA A 151 5.01 4.16 -26.30
CA ALA A 151 5.11 4.45 -27.72
C ALA A 151 5.77 5.85 -27.87
N PRO A 152 7.10 5.92 -28.10
CA PRO A 152 7.79 7.19 -28.18
C PRO A 152 7.29 8.02 -29.36
N THR A 153 7.01 9.30 -29.12
CA THR A 153 6.80 10.29 -30.18
C THR A 153 8.02 11.18 -30.22
N ASN A 154 8.57 11.48 -31.40
CA ASN A 154 9.67 12.43 -31.58
C ASN A 154 10.95 12.16 -30.75
N GLY A 155 11.33 10.89 -30.56
CA GLY A 155 12.59 10.54 -29.89
C GLY A 155 12.57 10.67 -28.36
N GLU A 156 11.39 10.88 -27.77
CA GLU A 156 11.22 10.84 -26.32
C GLU A 156 11.69 9.51 -25.72
N LYS A 157 12.39 9.61 -24.60
CA LYS A 157 12.77 8.44 -23.80
C LYS A 157 11.77 8.30 -22.65
N ARG A 158 11.49 7.06 -22.31
CA ARG A 158 10.71 6.76 -21.12
C ARG A 158 11.45 7.24 -19.87
N ASP A 159 10.72 7.92 -19.01
CA ASP A 159 11.22 8.38 -17.72
C ASP A 159 10.95 7.35 -16.62
N PHE A 160 11.95 7.09 -15.80
CA PHE A 160 11.90 6.14 -14.68
C PHE A 160 12.32 6.78 -13.36
N ALA A 161 12.80 8.02 -13.38
CA ALA A 161 13.36 8.69 -12.21
C ALA A 161 12.71 10.06 -12.00
N PRO A 162 12.68 10.59 -10.78
CA PRO A 162 12.28 11.98 -10.56
C PRO A 162 13.20 12.93 -11.33
N GLY A 163 12.62 13.96 -11.94
CA GLY A 163 13.38 15.12 -12.40
C GLY A 163 14.01 15.86 -11.20
N ALA A 164 15.10 16.60 -11.43
CA ALA A 164 15.92 17.20 -10.36
C ALA A 164 15.12 18.01 -9.32
N LYS A 165 14.13 18.81 -9.75
CA LYS A 165 13.27 19.57 -8.83
C LYS A 165 12.40 18.66 -7.96
N SER A 166 11.78 17.64 -8.55
CA SER A 166 10.97 16.65 -7.83
C SER A 166 11.83 15.85 -6.85
N LEU A 167 13.02 15.43 -7.28
CA LEU A 167 13.96 14.69 -6.45
C LEU A 167 14.31 15.45 -5.16
N TRP A 168 14.69 16.73 -5.26
CA TRP A 168 15.01 17.52 -4.07
C TRP A 168 13.79 17.73 -3.17
N PHE A 169 12.61 17.94 -3.76
CA PHE A 169 11.38 18.05 -3.00
C PHE A 169 11.11 16.76 -2.20
N ILE A 170 11.22 15.59 -2.84
CA ILE A 170 11.09 14.27 -2.22
C ILE A 170 12.08 14.07 -1.09
N ILE A 171 13.36 14.39 -1.32
CA ILE A 171 14.41 14.24 -0.30
C ILE A 171 14.06 15.07 0.95
N ILE A 172 13.68 16.34 0.77
CA ILE A 172 13.44 17.25 1.90
C ILE A 172 12.24 16.82 2.73
N TYR A 173 11.08 16.53 2.11
CA TYR A 173 9.94 16.11 2.91
C TYR A 173 10.15 14.72 3.53
N SER A 174 10.79 13.79 2.81
CA SER A 174 11.07 12.44 3.34
C SER A 174 12.02 12.48 4.51
N LEU A 175 13.04 13.35 4.46
CA LEU A 175 13.94 13.60 5.59
C LEU A 175 13.18 14.19 6.79
N GLY A 176 12.33 15.18 6.56
CA GLY A 176 11.52 15.81 7.62
C GLY A 176 10.60 14.81 8.32
N PHE A 177 9.81 14.05 7.55
CA PHE A 177 8.96 12.97 8.09
C PHE A 177 9.79 11.87 8.76
N GLY A 178 10.91 11.47 8.14
CA GLY A 178 11.82 10.47 8.66
C GLY A 178 12.35 10.83 10.05
N LEU A 179 12.86 12.04 10.24
CA LEU A 179 13.38 12.50 11.53
C LEU A 179 12.30 12.50 12.62
N VAL A 180 11.12 13.06 12.33
CA VAL A 180 10.02 13.15 13.30
C VAL A 180 9.49 11.77 13.67
N ILE A 181 9.23 10.91 12.67
CA ILE A 181 8.70 9.57 12.92
C ILE A 181 9.72 8.69 13.63
N SER A 182 11.00 8.76 13.24
CA SER A 182 12.03 7.97 13.91
C SER A 182 12.17 8.36 15.38
N TYR A 183 12.12 9.65 15.72
CA TYR A 183 12.09 10.09 17.11
C TYR A 183 10.86 9.54 17.87
N LEU A 184 9.67 9.61 17.27
CA LEU A 184 8.46 9.11 17.92
C LEU A 184 8.47 7.58 18.08
N VAL A 185 9.02 6.85 17.11
CA VAL A 185 9.15 5.39 17.17
C VAL A 185 10.20 4.99 18.21
N ASP A 186 11.32 5.71 18.32
CA ASP A 186 12.32 5.49 19.37
C ASP A 186 11.73 5.70 20.78
N LEU A 187 10.87 6.70 20.94
CA LEU A 187 10.16 6.93 22.22
C LEU A 187 9.10 5.87 22.53
N THR A 188 8.28 5.52 21.55
CA THR A 188 7.06 4.71 21.78
C THR A 188 7.28 3.22 21.58
N GLN A 189 8.31 2.84 20.84
CA GLN A 189 8.58 1.48 20.37
C GLN A 189 7.45 0.88 19.51
N ILE A 190 6.60 1.73 18.91
CA ILE A 190 5.50 1.32 18.02
C ILE A 190 5.90 1.62 16.56
N ASN A 191 6.47 0.62 15.87
CA ASN A 191 6.99 0.78 14.50
C ASN A 191 5.98 1.31 13.47
N VAL A 192 4.70 0.93 13.56
CA VAL A 192 3.65 1.33 12.60
C VAL A 192 3.00 2.69 12.92
N LEU A 193 3.43 3.40 13.97
CA LEU A 193 2.87 4.70 14.36
C LEU A 193 2.86 5.70 13.19
N GLY A 194 4.00 5.85 12.51
CA GLY A 194 4.10 6.74 11.36
C GLY A 194 3.22 6.32 10.18
N PHE A 195 3.12 5.01 9.94
CA PHE A 195 2.30 4.45 8.87
C PHE A 195 0.83 4.83 9.03
N VAL A 196 0.25 4.62 10.22
CA VAL A 196 -1.18 4.86 10.44
C VAL A 196 -1.51 6.36 10.39
N ILE A 197 -0.62 7.23 10.88
CA ILE A 197 -0.77 8.69 10.75
C ILE A 197 -0.78 9.08 9.26
N SER A 198 0.21 8.63 8.50
CA SER A 198 0.31 8.93 7.07
C SER A 198 -0.84 8.34 6.25
N ALA A 199 -1.31 7.15 6.60
CA ALA A 199 -2.47 6.53 5.95
C ALA A 199 -3.75 7.33 6.19
N SER A 200 -3.97 7.83 7.42
CA SER A 200 -5.11 8.71 7.72
C SER A 200 -5.05 10.04 6.95
N LEU A 201 -3.86 10.62 6.77
CA LEU A 201 -3.70 11.89 6.05
C LEU A 201 -4.10 11.81 4.57
N LEU A 202 -4.12 10.61 3.97
CA LEU A 202 -4.65 10.40 2.62
C LEU A 202 -6.14 10.74 2.47
N ILE A 203 -6.86 10.99 3.57
CA ILE A 203 -8.20 11.61 3.49
C ILE A 203 -8.18 12.95 2.75
N LEU A 204 -7.08 13.71 2.82
CA LEU A 204 -6.93 14.96 2.06
C LEU A 204 -6.87 14.67 0.55
N LEU A 205 -6.16 13.61 0.14
CA LEU A 205 -6.15 13.14 -1.24
C LEU A 205 -7.55 12.72 -1.71
N GLN A 206 -8.32 12.05 -0.84
CA GLN A 206 -9.70 11.66 -1.12
C GLN A 206 -10.62 12.87 -1.35
N PHE A 207 -10.35 14.00 -0.69
CA PHE A 207 -11.05 15.27 -0.91
C PHE A 207 -10.51 16.10 -2.08
N GLY A 208 -9.54 15.57 -2.84
CA GLY A 208 -9.00 16.21 -4.04
C GLY A 208 -7.84 17.17 -3.79
N PHE A 209 -7.26 17.19 -2.59
CA PHE A 209 -6.02 17.93 -2.33
C PHE A 209 -4.82 17.17 -2.89
N ASP A 210 -3.90 17.89 -3.53
CA ASP A 210 -2.65 17.32 -4.04
C ASP A 210 -1.65 17.16 -2.89
N ILE A 211 -1.67 15.98 -2.27
CA ILE A 211 -0.73 15.59 -1.22
C ILE A 211 -0.03 14.27 -1.59
N PRO A 212 1.26 14.11 -1.22
CA PRO A 212 1.97 12.87 -1.48
C PRO A 212 1.49 11.75 -0.55
N ALA A 213 1.54 10.51 -1.03
CA ALA A 213 1.46 9.34 -0.16
C ALA A 213 2.75 9.20 0.64
N THR A 214 2.68 9.25 1.98
CA THR A 214 3.88 9.22 2.84
C THR A 214 3.99 7.97 3.71
N HIS A 215 3.00 7.07 3.69
CA HIS A 215 2.96 5.93 4.62
C HIS A 215 4.08 4.91 4.41
N HIS A 216 4.60 4.76 3.19
CA HIS A 216 5.78 3.94 2.96
C HIS A 216 7.06 4.57 3.54
N ILE A 217 7.19 5.91 3.46
CA ILE A 217 8.30 6.65 4.05
C ILE A 217 8.32 6.48 5.55
N THR A 218 7.17 6.70 6.18
CA THR A 218 7.04 6.69 7.64
C THR A 218 7.10 5.28 8.22
N LEU A 219 6.56 4.27 7.53
CA LEU A 219 6.72 2.87 7.96
C LEU A 219 8.17 2.40 7.88
N VAL A 220 8.84 2.66 6.76
CA VAL A 220 10.23 2.26 6.55
C VAL A 220 11.17 2.98 7.52
N ALA A 221 10.90 4.25 7.83
CA ALA A 221 11.59 4.97 8.91
C ALA A 221 11.43 4.25 10.27
N GLY A 222 10.21 3.83 10.59
CA GLY A 222 9.91 3.08 11.82
C GLY A 222 10.64 1.73 11.88
N TYR A 223 10.66 0.97 10.78
CA TYR A 223 11.40 -0.30 10.70
C TYR A 223 12.90 -0.12 10.92
N ALA A 224 13.53 0.80 10.20
CA ALA A 224 14.97 1.05 10.34
C ALA A 224 15.32 1.58 11.74
N THR A 225 14.46 2.41 12.34
CA THR A 225 14.65 2.90 13.72
C THR A 225 14.62 1.75 14.72
N ILE A 226 13.63 0.85 14.66
CA ILE A 226 13.55 -0.30 15.57
C ILE A 226 14.72 -1.25 15.37
N ALA A 227 15.12 -1.53 14.13
CA ALA A 227 16.22 -2.45 13.84
C ALA A 227 17.56 -1.94 14.40
N THR A 228 17.80 -0.62 14.34
CA THR A 228 19.10 -0.04 14.66
C THR A 228 19.18 0.73 15.99
N GLY A 229 18.03 1.12 16.56
CA GLY A 229 17.96 2.10 17.64
C GLY A 229 18.46 3.50 17.25
N SER A 230 18.41 3.87 15.96
CA SER A 230 18.99 5.12 15.46
C SER A 230 18.05 5.94 14.60
N ILE A 231 17.79 7.17 15.05
CA ILE A 231 17.03 8.19 14.31
C ILE A 231 17.68 8.51 12.96
N LEU A 232 19.01 8.47 12.87
CA LEU A 232 19.73 8.77 11.63
C LEU A 232 19.50 7.70 10.57
N TYR A 233 19.51 6.42 10.96
CA TYR A 233 19.20 5.32 10.05
C TYR A 233 17.72 5.34 9.65
N GLY A 234 16.81 5.61 10.59
CA GLY A 234 15.38 5.82 10.28
C GLY A 234 15.15 6.93 9.25
N ALA A 235 15.79 8.09 9.44
CA ALA A 235 15.70 9.21 8.50
C ALA A 235 16.33 8.90 7.12
N LEU A 236 17.46 8.19 7.09
CA LEU A 236 18.10 7.75 5.84
C LEU A 236 17.16 6.83 5.05
N PHE A 237 16.61 5.82 5.71
CA PHE A 237 15.69 4.87 5.07
C PHE A 237 14.36 5.53 4.66
N ALA A 238 13.91 6.57 5.37
CA ALA A 238 12.79 7.41 4.95
C ALA A 238 13.07 8.09 3.59
N VAL A 239 14.24 8.70 3.43
CA VAL A 239 14.66 9.33 2.16
C VAL A 239 14.77 8.31 1.05
N ILE A 240 15.37 7.14 1.31
CA ILE A 240 15.44 6.04 0.35
C ILE A 240 14.03 5.62 -0.08
N ALA A 241 13.11 5.44 0.87
CA ALA A 241 11.73 5.07 0.60
C ALA A 241 11.01 6.13 -0.25
N GLY A 242 11.16 7.42 0.05
CA GLY A 242 10.50 8.47 -0.74
C GLY A 242 10.96 8.49 -2.20
N VAL A 243 12.27 8.38 -2.43
CA VAL A 243 12.81 8.33 -3.80
C VAL A 243 12.43 7.04 -4.51
N LEU A 244 12.49 5.90 -3.82
CA LEU A 244 12.11 4.61 -4.38
C LEU A 244 10.62 4.54 -4.72
N GLY A 245 9.75 5.19 -3.93
CA GLY A 245 8.31 5.30 -4.21
C GLY A 245 8.02 5.98 -5.54
N GLU A 246 8.68 7.09 -5.82
CA GLU A 246 8.56 7.78 -7.11
C GLU A 246 9.09 6.93 -8.27
N ILE A 247 10.22 6.24 -8.07
CA ILE A 247 10.78 5.32 -9.08
C ILE A 247 9.81 4.17 -9.34
N ALA A 248 9.21 3.59 -8.29
CA ALA A 248 8.22 2.53 -8.41
C ALA A 248 6.98 3.01 -9.17
N ASP A 249 6.49 4.22 -8.91
CA ASP A 249 5.34 4.78 -9.62
C ASP A 249 5.63 5.00 -11.11
N LYS A 250 6.76 5.64 -11.45
CA LYS A 250 7.17 5.82 -12.85
C LYS A 250 7.40 4.49 -13.57
N THR A 251 7.97 3.51 -12.87
CA THR A 251 8.25 2.19 -13.45
C THR A 251 6.97 1.40 -13.71
N PHE A 252 6.08 1.35 -12.72
CA PHE A 252 4.94 0.45 -12.78
C PHE A 252 3.63 1.13 -13.15
N ASN A 253 3.45 2.45 -13.03
CA ASN A 253 2.18 3.11 -13.33
C ASN A 253 2.23 4.11 -14.50
N SER A 254 3.36 4.23 -15.19
CA SER A 254 3.42 5.00 -16.44
C SER A 254 3.03 4.16 -17.66
N TYR A 255 2.12 4.69 -18.49
CA TYR A 255 1.66 4.06 -19.75
C TYR A 255 1.03 2.68 -19.55
N VAL A 256 0.26 2.52 -18.47
CA VAL A 256 -0.41 1.27 -18.10
C VAL A 256 -1.93 1.41 -18.14
N ASP A 257 -2.60 0.26 -18.01
CA ASP A 257 -4.05 0.13 -17.93
C ASP A 257 -4.51 -0.55 -16.64
N THR A 258 -3.66 -0.67 -15.62
CA THR A 258 -3.99 -1.19 -14.28
C THR A 258 -3.04 -0.59 -13.25
N TYR A 259 -3.39 -0.63 -11.96
CA TYR A 259 -2.57 -0.08 -10.88
C TYR A 259 -1.66 -1.12 -10.22
N ILE A 260 -0.40 -0.77 -9.98
CA ILE A 260 0.51 -1.46 -9.04
C ILE A 260 0.93 -0.45 -7.99
N ASP A 261 0.72 -0.78 -6.72
CA ASP A 261 0.91 0.14 -5.61
C ASP A 261 2.40 0.51 -5.38
N PRO A 262 2.82 1.78 -5.64
CA PRO A 262 4.19 2.20 -5.41
C PRO A 262 4.62 2.15 -3.93
N PRO A 263 3.77 2.55 -2.96
CA PRO A 263 4.09 2.40 -1.54
C PRO A 263 4.37 0.97 -1.10
N ALA A 264 3.51 0.00 -1.41
CA ALA A 264 3.74 -1.41 -1.08
C ALA A 264 4.99 -1.95 -1.76
N THR A 265 5.22 -1.57 -3.03
CA THR A 265 6.46 -1.92 -3.75
C THR A 265 7.69 -1.46 -2.97
N THR A 266 7.65 -0.23 -2.49
CA THR A 266 8.74 0.38 -1.72
C THR A 266 8.93 -0.26 -0.36
N ILE A 267 7.85 -0.49 0.38
CA ILE A 267 7.89 -1.08 1.72
C ILE A 267 8.52 -2.48 1.66
N PHE A 268 8.10 -3.33 0.73
CA PHE A 268 8.66 -4.68 0.68
C PHE A 268 10.14 -4.67 0.29
N ILE A 269 10.57 -3.80 -0.64
CA ILE A 269 11.98 -3.70 -1.01
C ILE A 269 12.80 -3.22 0.19
N CYS A 270 12.41 -2.12 0.81
CA CYS A 270 13.15 -1.55 1.94
C CYS A 270 13.15 -2.49 3.16
N SER A 271 12.00 -3.08 3.51
CA SER A 271 11.91 -4.01 4.63
C SER A 271 12.72 -5.27 4.42
N PHE A 272 12.84 -5.80 3.18
CA PHE A 272 13.74 -6.90 2.89
C PHE A 272 15.20 -6.55 3.26
N PHE A 273 15.67 -5.36 2.86
CA PHE A 273 17.02 -4.94 3.22
C PHE A 273 17.19 -4.74 4.72
N ILE A 274 16.21 -4.13 5.39
CA ILE A 274 16.28 -3.89 6.84
C ILE A 274 16.28 -5.22 7.59
N PHE A 275 15.32 -6.12 7.31
CA PHE A 275 15.11 -7.34 8.10
C PHE A 275 16.21 -8.40 7.88
N VAL A 276 16.97 -8.31 6.77
CA VAL A 276 18.05 -9.25 6.49
C VAL A 276 19.41 -8.72 6.95
N PHE A 277 19.66 -7.41 6.90
CA PHE A 277 21.01 -6.86 7.03
C PHE A 277 21.22 -5.90 8.21
N MET A 278 20.17 -5.58 8.98
CA MET A 278 20.24 -4.62 10.09
C MET A 278 19.76 -5.27 11.39
#